data_AF-B1L6D8-F1
#
_entry.id   AF-B1L6D8-F1
#
_cell.length_a   1.000
_cell.length_b   1.000
_cell.length_c   1.000
_cell.angle_alpha   90.00
_cell.angle_beta   90.00
_cell.angle_gamma   90.00
#
_symmetry.space_group_name_H-M   'P 1'
#
loop_
_entity.id
_entity.type
_entity.pdbx_description
1 polymer ?
#
loop_
_entity_poly.entity_id
_entity_poly.type
_entity_poly.pdbx_seq_one_letter_code
_entity_poly.pdbx_strand_id
1 'polypeptide(L)'
;MVKDGLLTPIGDPPNIMAYSHLQISFIGFILNVGPPTLLIYVISLAVIMTLFRREMKFEIGNKNDRRKPKIEKNFLIISILVLTLVLLLFLLQDITGISPSASALYGATLLMIIGGRRMATILREVNWDLLIFLGSILIFSGSLEKVGILHLLAQIISKSTHGNPHTLTTLIAWLSSLVSALVDNIPYAAVMIPVIDELVSLTGYYELWWVFLISVGLGGIATPIASVPSLLTYSALRDKFEFKFLDFMKIGLIVWVILTLSLNLYYLLL
;
A
#
# COMPACT_ATOMS: atom_id res chain seq x y z
N MET A 1 9.94 -2.12 7.73
CA MET A 1 9.17 -1.05 8.41
C MET A 1 8.55 -0.08 7.41
N VAL A 2 9.05 0.01 6.17
CA VAL A 2 8.23 0.54 5.06
C VAL A 2 7.33 -0.58 4.57
N LYS A 3 6.07 -0.26 4.26
CA LYS A 3 5.13 -1.19 3.65
C LYS A 3 5.57 -1.43 2.21
N ASP A 4 6.05 -2.64 1.92
CA ASP A 4 6.56 -3.03 0.59
C ASP A 4 5.38 -3.11 -0.39
N GLY A 5 5.06 -2.00 -1.05
CA GLY A 5 3.95 -1.99 -2.01
C GLY A 5 3.56 -0.64 -2.61
N LEU A 6 3.99 0.47 -2.02
CA LEU A 6 3.58 1.83 -2.46
C LEU A 6 3.92 2.14 -3.92
N LEU A 7 5.04 1.63 -4.43
CA LEU A 7 5.57 2.00 -5.75
C LEU A 7 4.70 1.54 -6.92
N THR A 8 3.93 0.46 -6.76
CA THR A 8 3.20 -0.16 -7.87
C THR A 8 1.71 -0.26 -7.55
N PRO A 9 0.84 -0.24 -8.57
CA PRO A 9 -0.60 -0.43 -8.39
C PRO A 9 -0.97 -1.70 -7.61
N ILE A 10 -0.16 -2.76 -7.67
CA ILE A 10 -0.49 -4.09 -7.15
C ILE A 10 0.23 -4.40 -5.85
N GLY A 11 1.08 -3.49 -5.39
CA GLY A 11 1.88 -3.71 -4.20
C GLY A 11 1.07 -3.71 -2.91
N ASP A 12 -0.09 -3.02 -2.88
CA ASP A 12 -1.03 -3.14 -1.76
C ASP A 12 -2.51 -2.93 -2.18
N PRO A 13 -3.48 -3.35 -1.35
CA PRO A 13 -4.89 -3.26 -1.73
C PRO A 13 -5.40 -1.83 -1.98
N PRO A 14 -5.07 -0.80 -1.17
CA PRO A 14 -5.41 0.59 -1.47
C PRO A 14 -4.97 1.06 -2.86
N ASN A 15 -3.75 0.70 -3.28
CA ASN A 15 -3.24 1.04 -4.60
C ASN A 15 -4.06 0.40 -5.72
N ILE A 16 -4.45 -0.89 -5.59
CA ILE A 16 -5.28 -1.57 -6.58
C ILE A 16 -6.66 -0.90 -6.66
N MET A 17 -7.24 -0.57 -5.51
CA MET A 17 -8.55 0.06 -5.43
C MET A 17 -8.55 1.41 -6.14
N ALA A 18 -7.58 2.28 -5.83
CA ALA A 18 -7.45 3.57 -6.49
C ALA A 18 -7.11 3.42 -7.98
N TYR A 19 -6.22 2.50 -8.35
CA TYR A 19 -5.89 2.24 -9.75
C TYR A 19 -7.11 1.81 -10.58
N SER A 20 -7.96 0.95 -10.00
CA SER A 20 -9.20 0.51 -10.64
C SER A 20 -10.23 1.63 -10.83
N HIS A 21 -10.16 2.67 -9.99
CA HIS A 21 -11.00 3.86 -10.06
C HIS A 21 -10.46 4.88 -11.07
N LEU A 22 -9.16 5.14 -11.04
CA LEU A 22 -8.49 6.18 -11.81
C LEU A 22 -8.39 5.90 -13.32
N GLN A 23 -8.48 4.63 -13.73
CA GLN A 23 -8.38 4.20 -15.14
C GLN A 23 -7.13 4.74 -15.87
N ILE A 24 -6.06 5.00 -15.12
CA ILE A 24 -4.77 5.44 -15.68
C ILE A 24 -3.91 4.24 -16.08
N SER A 25 -2.88 4.50 -16.90
CA SER A 25 -1.91 3.47 -17.24
C SER A 25 -1.05 3.08 -16.04
N PHE A 26 -0.57 1.83 -16.05
CA PHE A 26 0.31 1.29 -15.02
C PHE A 26 1.58 2.14 -14.86
N ILE A 27 2.17 2.56 -15.97
CA ILE A 27 3.35 3.43 -16.00
C ILE A 27 3.01 4.82 -15.48
N GLY A 28 1.84 5.36 -15.86
CA GLY A 28 1.35 6.64 -15.33
C GLY A 28 1.25 6.63 -13.81
N PHE A 29 0.74 5.54 -13.22
CA PHE A 29 0.68 5.40 -11.76
C PHE A 29 2.07 5.44 -11.13
N ILE A 30 3.02 4.66 -11.68
CA ILE A 30 4.40 4.61 -11.17
C ILE A 30 5.09 5.96 -11.30
N LEU A 31 4.88 6.69 -12.39
CA LEU A 31 5.53 7.99 -12.59
C LEU A 31 5.05 9.04 -11.59
N ASN A 32 3.80 8.97 -11.15
CA ASN A 32 3.25 9.90 -10.18
C ASN A 32 3.62 9.52 -8.73
N VAL A 33 3.48 8.24 -8.36
CA VAL A 33 3.73 7.78 -6.99
C VAL A 33 5.22 7.49 -6.74
N GLY A 34 5.98 7.20 -7.79
CA GLY A 34 7.36 6.72 -7.71
C GLY A 34 8.36 7.72 -7.14
N PRO A 35 8.48 8.95 -7.68
CA PRO A 35 9.41 9.94 -7.15
C PRO A 35 9.22 10.24 -5.64
N PRO A 36 8.01 10.55 -5.13
CA PRO A 36 7.83 10.78 -3.69
C PRO A 36 8.05 9.50 -2.87
N THR A 37 7.65 8.33 -3.37
CA THR A 37 7.86 7.06 -2.66
C THR A 37 9.35 6.72 -2.54
N LEU A 38 10.14 6.97 -3.59
CA LEU A 38 11.58 6.73 -3.57
C LEU A 38 12.30 7.67 -2.60
N LEU A 39 11.90 8.94 -2.56
CA LEU A 39 12.38 9.90 -1.55
C LEU A 39 12.08 9.39 -0.13
N ILE A 40 10.82 9.03 0.15
CA ILE A 40 10.39 8.49 1.44
C ILE A 40 11.17 7.23 1.79
N TYR A 41 11.40 6.34 0.83
CA TYR A 41 12.16 5.13 1.04
C TYR A 41 13.60 5.45 1.48
N VAL A 42 14.30 6.35 0.78
CA VAL A 42 15.65 6.79 1.16
C VAL A 42 15.67 7.42 2.54
N ILE A 43 14.72 8.29 2.86
CA ILE A 43 14.61 8.92 4.19
C ILE A 43 14.34 7.86 5.25
N SER A 44 13.46 6.89 4.99
CA SER A 44 13.16 5.80 5.92
C SER A 44 14.40 4.98 6.24
N LEU A 45 15.24 4.67 5.24
CA LEU A 45 16.51 3.97 5.44
C LEU A 45 17.45 4.82 6.29
N ALA A 46 17.59 6.12 5.99
CA ALA A 46 18.43 7.03 6.75
C ALA A 46 18.00 7.12 8.23
N VAL A 47 16.69 7.22 8.49
CA VAL A 47 16.12 7.25 9.84
C VAL A 47 16.40 5.94 10.57
N ILE A 48 16.11 4.79 9.95
CA ILE A 48 16.37 3.47 10.56
C ILE A 48 17.86 3.27 10.84
N MET A 49 18.72 3.60 9.87
CA MET A 49 20.18 3.49 10.03
C MET A 49 20.72 4.39 11.14
N THR A 50 20.10 5.55 11.37
CA THR A 50 20.50 6.49 12.42
C THR A 50 19.99 6.04 13.78
N LEU A 51 18.72 5.64 13.88
CA LEU A 51 18.11 5.16 15.13
C LEU A 51 18.78 3.88 15.63
N PHE A 52 19.05 2.93 14.73
CA PHE A 52 19.59 1.62 15.09
C PHE A 52 21.08 1.45 14.78
N ARG A 53 21.82 2.56 14.62
CA ARG A 53 23.25 2.51 14.24
C ARG A 53 24.10 1.65 15.17
N ARG A 54 23.74 1.61 16.45
CA ARG A 54 24.46 0.87 17.49
C ARG A 54 24.09 -0.61 17.49
N GLU A 55 22.82 -0.96 17.25
CA GLU A 55 22.41 -2.36 17.15
C GLU A 55 22.80 -3.02 15.82
N MET A 56 23.01 -2.27 14.73
CA MET A 56 23.38 -2.86 13.43
C MET A 56 24.77 -3.55 13.39
N LYS A 57 25.52 -3.51 14.49
CA LYS A 57 26.77 -4.28 14.64
C LYS A 57 26.45 -5.72 15.09
N PHE A 58 25.81 -6.49 14.21
CA PHE A 58 25.62 -7.92 14.45
C PHE A 58 26.72 -8.74 13.76
N GLU A 59 27.28 -9.70 14.50
CA GLU A 59 27.95 -10.84 13.88
C GLU A 59 26.90 -11.63 13.09
N ILE A 60 27.18 -11.89 11.81
CA ILE A 60 26.32 -12.74 10.98
C ILE A 60 26.31 -14.12 11.64
N GLY A 61 25.18 -14.49 12.25
CA GLY A 61 24.99 -15.79 12.87
C GLY A 61 25.43 -16.94 11.96
N ASN A 62 25.92 -18.01 12.57
CA ASN A 62 26.58 -19.14 11.92
C ASN A 62 25.83 -19.57 10.64
N LYS A 63 26.47 -19.39 9.46
CA LYS A 63 25.86 -19.65 8.13
C LYS A 63 25.32 -21.07 7.97
N ASN A 64 25.73 -22.00 8.84
CA ASN A 64 25.41 -23.42 8.80
C ASN A 64 24.00 -23.77 9.31
N ASP A 65 23.28 -22.86 9.99
CA ASP A 65 21.92 -23.14 10.49
C ASP A 65 20.81 -22.82 9.46
N ARG A 66 21.21 -22.43 8.24
CA ARG A 66 20.26 -22.18 7.15
C ARG A 66 19.83 -23.52 6.55
N ARG A 67 18.68 -24.04 7.00
CA ARG A 67 17.94 -25.06 6.23
C ARG A 67 17.72 -24.53 4.82
N LYS A 68 18.44 -25.05 3.84
CA LYS A 68 18.24 -24.70 2.44
C LYS A 68 16.84 -25.19 2.04
N PRO A 69 15.92 -24.30 1.62
CA PRO A 69 14.63 -24.75 1.11
C PRO A 69 14.89 -25.67 -0.08
N LYS A 70 14.15 -26.79 -0.16
CA LYS A 70 14.14 -27.63 -1.36
C LYS A 70 13.43 -26.82 -2.45
N ILE A 71 14.21 -26.34 -3.42
CA ILE A 71 13.70 -25.57 -4.56
C ILE A 71 13.66 -26.48 -5.78
N GLU A 72 12.47 -26.68 -6.33
CA GLU A 72 12.30 -27.30 -7.64
C GLU A 72 12.68 -26.30 -8.73
N LYS A 73 13.90 -26.44 -9.28
CA LYS A 73 14.46 -25.47 -10.24
C LYS A 73 13.56 -25.21 -11.45
N ASN A 74 12.93 -26.26 -11.99
CA ASN A 74 12.08 -26.14 -13.17
C ASN A 74 10.82 -25.31 -12.86
N PHE A 75 10.17 -25.59 -11.73
CA PHE A 75 8.99 -24.84 -11.32
C PHE A 75 9.32 -23.39 -10.96
N LEU A 76 10.50 -23.13 -10.37
CA LEU A 76 10.98 -21.77 -10.11
C LEU A 76 11.16 -20.99 -11.42
N ILE A 77 11.82 -21.57 -12.43
CA ILE A 77 12.03 -20.91 -13.73
C ILE A 77 10.69 -20.59 -14.39
N ILE A 78 9.75 -21.54 -14.38
CA ILE A 78 8.40 -21.33 -14.92
C ILE A 78 7.69 -20.21 -14.16
N SER A 79 7.78 -20.19 -12.83
CA SER A 79 7.19 -19.14 -11.99
C SER A 79 7.74 -17.76 -12.33
N ILE A 80 9.06 -17.65 -12.52
CA ILE A 80 9.72 -16.40 -12.93
C ILE A 80 9.28 -15.99 -14.33
N LEU A 81 9.20 -16.92 -15.28
CA LEU A 81 8.76 -16.64 -16.65
C LEU A 81 7.31 -16.15 -16.69
N VAL A 82 6.40 -16.82 -15.97
CA VAL A 82 5.00 -16.40 -15.90
C VAL A 82 4.87 -15.06 -15.19
N LEU A 83 5.59 -14.83 -14.07
CA LEU A 83 5.61 -13.53 -13.40
C LEU A 83 6.10 -12.43 -14.35
N THR A 84 7.17 -12.69 -15.10
CA THR A 84 7.70 -11.75 -16.09
C THR A 84 6.67 -11.46 -17.18
N LEU A 85 5.97 -12.48 -17.67
CA LEU A 85 4.89 -12.32 -18.65
C LEU A 85 3.74 -11.46 -18.10
N VAL A 86 3.30 -11.71 -16.86
CA VAL A 86 2.23 -10.93 -16.21
C VAL A 86 2.64 -9.46 -16.06
N LEU A 87 3.88 -9.21 -15.61
CA LEU A 87 4.40 -7.85 -15.49
C LEU A 87 4.50 -7.14 -16.84
N LEU A 88 4.92 -7.86 -17.90
CA LEU A 88 4.94 -7.32 -19.26
C LEU A 88 3.53 -6.98 -19.74
N LEU A 89 2.53 -7.82 -19.48
CA LEU A 89 1.14 -7.53 -19.84
C LEU A 89 0.58 -6.30 -19.09
N PHE A 90 0.98 -6.08 -17.83
CA PHE A 90 0.62 -4.84 -17.12
C PHE A 90 1.25 -3.61 -17.76
N LEU A 91 2.54 -3.68 -18.08
CA LEU A 91 3.27 -2.56 -18.71
C LEU A 91 2.73 -2.24 -20.11
N LEU A 92 2.26 -3.25 -20.83
CA LEU A 92 1.72 -3.15 -22.18
C LEU A 92 0.18 -3.03 -22.19
N GLN A 93 -0.46 -2.74 -21.06
CA GLN A 93 -1.92 -2.61 -20.97
C GLN A 93 -2.48 -1.62 -21.99
N ASP A 94 -1.83 -0.47 -22.16
CA ASP A 94 -2.30 0.59 -23.08
C ASP A 94 -2.30 0.14 -24.55
N ILE A 95 -1.45 -0.83 -24.90
CA ILE A 95 -1.31 -1.37 -26.26
C ILE A 95 -2.20 -2.61 -26.43
N THR A 96 -2.22 -3.49 -25.44
CA THR A 96 -2.91 -4.78 -25.50
C THR A 96 -4.40 -4.69 -25.17
N GLY A 97 -4.81 -3.63 -24.45
CA GLY A 97 -6.16 -3.48 -23.90
C GLY A 97 -6.51 -4.49 -22.80
N ILE A 98 -5.55 -5.33 -22.38
CA ILE A 98 -5.78 -6.36 -21.36
C ILE A 98 -5.70 -5.71 -19.98
N SER A 99 -6.78 -5.76 -19.22
CA SER A 99 -6.82 -5.22 -17.86
C SER A 99 -5.86 -5.97 -16.93
N PRO A 100 -5.32 -5.34 -15.87
CA PRO A 100 -4.43 -6.02 -14.94
C PRO A 100 -5.08 -7.20 -14.24
N SER A 101 -6.38 -7.11 -13.96
CA SER A 101 -7.14 -8.23 -13.40
C SER A 101 -7.12 -9.45 -14.33
N ALA A 102 -7.30 -9.24 -15.64
CA ALA A 102 -7.24 -10.31 -16.63
C ALA A 102 -5.83 -10.89 -16.75
N SER A 103 -4.81 -10.03 -16.85
CA SER A 103 -3.39 -10.44 -16.89
C SER A 103 -2.97 -11.27 -15.68
N ALA A 104 -3.41 -10.89 -14.47
CA ALA A 104 -3.19 -11.67 -13.25
C ALA A 104 -3.89 -13.04 -13.30
N LEU A 105 -5.14 -13.09 -13.76
CA LEU A 105 -5.89 -14.34 -13.92
C LEU A 105 -5.25 -15.27 -14.96
N TYR A 106 -4.72 -14.75 -16.06
CA TYR A 106 -3.98 -15.55 -17.05
C TYR A 106 -2.73 -16.17 -16.42
N GLY A 107 -1.93 -15.38 -15.70
CA GLY A 107 -0.74 -15.87 -15.01
C GLY A 107 -1.05 -16.92 -13.96
N ALA A 108 -2.06 -16.68 -13.12
CA ALA A 108 -2.53 -17.64 -12.13
C ALA A 108 -2.98 -18.95 -12.80
N THR A 109 -3.79 -18.86 -13.86
CA THR A 109 -4.28 -20.03 -14.60
C THR A 109 -3.14 -20.84 -15.22
N LEU A 110 -2.16 -20.18 -15.83
CA LEU A 110 -0.98 -20.85 -16.40
C LEU A 110 -0.18 -21.57 -15.32
N LEU A 111 0.06 -20.95 -14.17
CA LEU A 111 0.78 -21.59 -13.05
C LEU A 111 0.00 -22.75 -12.45
N MET A 112 -1.34 -22.67 -12.41
CA MET A 112 -2.19 -23.76 -11.95
C MET A 112 -2.09 -24.98 -12.87
N ILE A 113 -2.12 -24.77 -14.19
CA ILE A 113 -2.02 -25.85 -15.19
C ILE A 113 -0.62 -26.48 -15.12
N ILE A 114 0.43 -25.67 -15.12
CA ILE A 114 1.81 -26.17 -15.19
C ILE A 114 2.30 -26.73 -13.85
N GLY A 115 1.91 -26.11 -12.74
CA GLY A 115 2.35 -26.50 -11.40
C GLY A 115 1.71 -27.77 -10.87
N GLY A 116 0.66 -28.29 -11.53
CA GLY A 116 0.01 -29.56 -11.18
C GLY A 116 -0.59 -29.61 -9.77
N ARG A 117 -0.63 -28.48 -9.05
CA ARG A 117 -1.27 -28.38 -7.73
C ARG A 117 -2.78 -28.41 -7.92
N ARG A 118 -3.48 -29.12 -7.04
CA ARG A 118 -4.95 -29.16 -7.06
C ARG A 118 -5.47 -27.74 -6.87
N MET A 119 -6.37 -27.31 -7.76
CA MET A 119 -7.06 -26.02 -7.70
C MET A 119 -7.63 -25.73 -6.31
N ALA A 120 -8.22 -26.74 -5.66
CA ALA A 120 -8.76 -26.61 -4.30
C ALA A 120 -7.71 -26.21 -3.25
N THR A 121 -6.44 -26.60 -3.41
CA THR A 121 -5.36 -26.20 -2.49
C THR A 121 -4.98 -24.75 -2.69
N ILE A 122 -4.87 -24.29 -3.94
CA ILE A 122 -4.52 -22.90 -4.26
C ILE A 122 -5.65 -21.95 -3.84
N LEU A 123 -6.91 -22.31 -4.12
CA LEU A 123 -8.07 -21.51 -3.72
C LEU A 123 -8.21 -21.38 -2.19
N ARG A 124 -7.68 -22.33 -1.40
CA ARG A 124 -7.67 -22.22 0.07
C ARG A 124 -6.62 -21.24 0.59
N GLU A 125 -5.59 -20.94 -0.21
CA GLU A 125 -4.58 -19.93 0.14
C GLU A 125 -5.06 -18.50 -0.18
N VAL A 126 -6.14 -18.37 -0.97
CA VAL A 126 -6.78 -17.07 -1.24
C VAL A 126 -7.47 -16.56 0.01
N ASN A 127 -7.23 -15.28 0.35
CA ASN A 127 -7.91 -14.61 1.45
C ASN A 127 -9.32 -14.19 1.01
N TRP A 128 -10.29 -15.10 1.12
CA TRP A 128 -11.69 -14.85 0.76
C TRP A 128 -12.35 -13.76 1.60
N ASP A 129 -11.97 -13.66 2.88
CA ASP A 129 -12.48 -12.62 3.78
C ASP A 129 -12.13 -11.23 3.26
N LEU A 130 -10.89 -11.05 2.78
CA LEU A 130 -10.45 -9.81 2.13
C LEU A 130 -11.28 -9.49 0.88
N LEU A 131 -11.54 -10.48 0.01
CA LEU A 131 -12.31 -10.26 -1.22
C LEU A 131 -13.78 -9.87 -0.92
N ILE A 132 -14.42 -10.55 0.03
CA ILE A 132 -15.80 -10.26 0.46
C ILE A 132 -15.86 -8.89 1.14
N PHE A 133 -14.87 -8.58 1.97
CA PHE A 133 -14.76 -7.28 2.63
C PHE A 133 -14.63 -6.15 1.60
N LEU A 134 -13.72 -6.29 0.62
CA LEU A 134 -13.54 -5.34 -0.47
C LEU A 134 -14.82 -5.16 -1.31
N GLY A 135 -15.51 -6.25 -1.64
CA GLY A 135 -16.80 -6.18 -2.34
C GLY A 135 -17.87 -5.45 -1.53
N SER A 136 -17.98 -5.76 -0.24
CA SER A 136 -18.98 -5.17 0.67
C SER A 136 -18.76 -3.68 0.88
N ILE A 137 -17.50 -3.25 1.04
CA ILE A 137 -17.19 -1.83 1.24
C ILE A 137 -17.38 -1.01 -0.04
N LEU A 138 -17.15 -1.59 -1.23
CA LEU A 138 -17.47 -0.93 -2.50
C LEU A 138 -18.98 -0.72 -2.66
N ILE A 139 -19.80 -1.72 -2.29
CA ILE A 139 -21.27 -1.59 -2.29
C ILE A 139 -21.74 -0.54 -1.26
N PHE A 140 -21.19 -0.55 -0.06
CA PHE A 140 -21.49 0.43 0.98
C PHE A 140 -21.09 1.85 0.54
N SER A 141 -19.91 1.99 -0.05
CA SER A 141 -19.41 3.26 -0.58
C SER A 141 -20.31 3.82 -1.68
N GLY A 142 -20.68 3.01 -2.68
CA GLY A 142 -21.66 3.44 -3.70
C GLY A 142 -23.05 3.76 -3.14
N SER A 143 -23.41 3.20 -1.96
CA SER A 143 -24.63 3.59 -1.25
C SER A 143 -24.50 4.96 -0.58
N LEU A 144 -23.36 5.25 0.07
CA LEU A 144 -23.08 6.56 0.66
C LEU A 144 -22.98 7.67 -0.39
N GLU A 145 -22.44 7.35 -1.57
CA GLU A 145 -22.40 8.24 -2.73
C GLU A 145 -23.81 8.66 -3.13
N LYS A 146 -24.73 7.69 -3.31
CA LYS A 146 -26.14 7.96 -3.63
C LYS A 146 -26.87 8.79 -2.57
N VAL A 147 -26.48 8.66 -1.30
CA VAL A 147 -27.04 9.45 -0.19
C VAL A 147 -26.42 10.86 -0.10
N GLY A 148 -25.33 11.12 -0.84
CA GLY A 148 -24.66 12.44 -0.87
C GLY A 148 -23.73 12.69 0.32
N ILE A 149 -23.46 11.68 1.15
CA ILE A 149 -22.57 11.82 2.33
C ILE A 149 -21.14 12.11 1.89
N LEU A 150 -20.68 11.45 0.84
CA LEU A 150 -19.32 11.62 0.32
C LEU A 150 -19.12 13.04 -0.22
N HIS A 151 -20.12 13.58 -0.91
CA HIS A 151 -20.15 14.96 -1.38
C HIS A 151 -20.10 15.96 -0.22
N LEU A 152 -20.88 15.72 0.85
CA LEU A 152 -20.87 16.58 2.05
C LEU A 152 -19.49 16.58 2.74
N LEU A 153 -18.84 15.42 2.87
CA LEU A 153 -17.50 15.33 3.43
C LEU A 153 -16.47 16.08 2.59
N ALA A 154 -16.49 15.88 1.27
CA ALA A 154 -15.60 16.59 0.35
C ALA A 154 -15.81 18.12 0.43
N GLN A 155 -17.07 18.58 0.49
CA GLN A 155 -17.35 20.00 0.68
C GLN A 155 -16.84 20.56 2.02
N ILE A 156 -16.97 19.83 3.12
CA ILE A 156 -16.45 20.26 4.43
C ILE A 156 -14.92 20.39 4.37
N ILE A 157 -14.25 19.40 3.78
CA ILE A 157 -12.79 19.40 3.62
C ILE A 157 -12.35 20.55 2.70
N SER A 158 -13.01 20.73 1.56
CA SER A 158 -12.71 21.82 0.62
C SER A 158 -12.95 23.21 1.24
N LYS A 159 -14.08 23.41 1.93
CA LYS A 159 -14.39 24.69 2.59
C LYS A 159 -13.43 25.01 3.72
N SER A 160 -13.10 24.03 4.56
CA SER A 160 -12.16 24.21 5.68
C SER A 160 -10.74 24.57 5.21
N THR A 161 -10.36 24.10 4.02
CA THR A 161 -9.07 24.39 3.39
C THR A 161 -9.11 25.58 2.42
N HIS A 162 -10.26 26.24 2.28
CA HIS A 162 -10.51 27.30 1.28
C HIS A 162 -10.15 26.89 -0.17
N GLY A 163 -10.20 25.58 -0.47
CA GLY A 163 -9.77 25.03 -1.76
C GLY A 163 -8.27 25.19 -2.05
N ASN A 164 -7.46 25.58 -1.07
CA ASN A 164 -6.04 25.81 -1.28
C ASN A 164 -5.28 24.47 -1.40
N PRO A 165 -4.57 24.21 -2.52
CA PRO A 165 -3.89 22.93 -2.76
C PRO A 165 -2.88 22.53 -1.68
N HIS A 166 -2.12 23.49 -1.13
CA HIS A 166 -1.15 23.24 -0.08
C HIS A 166 -1.81 22.86 1.26
N THR A 167 -2.91 23.51 1.58
CA THR A 167 -3.67 23.22 2.82
C THR A 167 -4.39 21.88 2.71
N LEU A 168 -4.95 21.57 1.54
CA LEU A 168 -5.51 20.25 1.23
C LEU A 168 -4.46 19.14 1.31
N THR A 169 -3.30 19.35 0.69
CA THR A 169 -2.16 18.42 0.76
C THR A 169 -1.78 18.16 2.21
N THR A 170 -1.60 19.21 3.01
CA THR A 170 -1.24 19.07 4.43
C THR A 170 -2.32 18.31 5.19
N LEU A 171 -3.59 18.67 5.01
CA LEU A 171 -4.71 18.05 5.70
C LEU A 171 -4.83 16.56 5.35
N ILE A 172 -4.84 16.21 4.06
CA ILE A 172 -4.92 14.82 3.60
C ILE A 172 -3.67 14.06 4.05
N ALA A 173 -2.48 14.65 3.94
CA ALA A 173 -1.25 13.97 4.30
C ALA A 173 -1.24 13.51 5.77
N TRP A 174 -1.62 14.40 6.68
CA TRP A 174 -1.65 14.16 8.11
C TRP A 174 -2.88 13.37 8.56
N LEU A 175 -4.08 13.76 8.11
CA LEU A 175 -5.31 13.10 8.53
C LEU A 175 -5.33 11.65 8.03
N SER A 176 -4.99 11.41 6.76
CA SER A 176 -5.03 10.06 6.20
C SER A 176 -3.99 9.14 6.80
N SER A 177 -2.79 9.65 7.04
CA SER A 177 -1.75 8.85 7.69
C SER A 177 -2.06 8.59 9.17
N LEU A 178 -2.70 9.55 9.87
CA LEU A 178 -3.12 9.37 11.27
C LEU A 178 -4.29 8.37 11.39
N VAL A 179 -5.33 8.49 10.58
CA VAL A 179 -6.47 7.56 10.62
C VAL A 179 -5.99 6.15 10.25
N SER A 180 -5.15 6.03 9.22
CA SER A 180 -4.55 4.76 8.84
C SER A 180 -3.52 4.22 9.83
N ALA A 181 -3.08 5.01 10.82
CA ALA A 181 -2.28 4.53 11.94
C ALA A 181 -3.14 3.89 13.04
N LEU A 182 -4.43 4.23 13.10
CA LEU A 182 -5.38 3.74 14.10
C LEU A 182 -6.24 2.59 13.56
N VAL A 183 -6.50 2.58 12.26
CA VAL A 183 -7.36 1.65 11.55
C VAL A 183 -6.56 0.92 10.48
N ASP A 184 -6.94 -0.33 10.18
CA ASP A 184 -6.37 -1.03 9.02
C ASP A 184 -6.55 -0.18 7.76
N ASN A 185 -5.49 -0.14 6.97
CA ASN A 185 -5.37 0.77 5.86
C ASN A 185 -6.28 0.40 4.66
N ILE A 186 -6.77 -0.84 4.60
CA ILE A 186 -7.73 -1.33 3.58
C ILE A 186 -9.14 -0.75 3.79
N PRO A 187 -9.80 -0.91 4.96
CA PRO A 187 -11.09 -0.27 5.25
C PRO A 187 -11.04 1.24 5.03
N TYR A 188 -9.96 1.86 5.52
CA TYR A 188 -9.81 3.30 5.44
C TYR A 188 -9.72 3.78 3.98
N ALA A 189 -8.89 3.12 3.17
CA ALA A 189 -8.77 3.45 1.76
C ALA A 189 -10.11 3.36 1.02
N ALA A 190 -10.84 2.26 1.24
CA ALA A 190 -12.11 2.01 0.59
C ALA A 190 -13.17 3.09 0.82
N VAL A 191 -13.20 3.69 2.02
CA VAL A 191 -14.13 4.78 2.36
C VAL A 191 -13.68 6.11 1.77
N MET A 192 -12.37 6.37 1.76
CA MET A 192 -11.83 7.67 1.37
C MET A 192 -11.59 7.82 -0.13
N ILE A 193 -11.38 6.75 -0.88
CA ILE A 193 -11.16 6.81 -2.35
C ILE A 193 -12.22 7.68 -3.06
N PRO A 194 -13.53 7.47 -2.86
CA PRO A 194 -14.52 8.34 -3.50
C PRO A 194 -14.59 9.75 -2.91
N VAL A 195 -14.20 9.95 -1.64
CA VAL A 195 -14.07 11.30 -1.07
C VAL A 195 -12.92 12.07 -1.73
N ILE A 196 -11.79 11.39 -1.99
CA ILE A 196 -10.65 11.96 -2.71
C ILE A 196 -11.03 12.24 -4.17
N ASP A 197 -11.77 11.34 -4.83
CA ASP A 197 -12.26 11.55 -6.19
C ASP A 197 -13.14 12.81 -6.31
N GLU A 198 -14.06 12.98 -5.36
CA GLU A 198 -14.91 14.16 -5.28
C GLU A 198 -14.09 15.43 -4.98
N LEU A 199 -13.12 15.36 -4.06
CA LEU A 199 -12.23 16.49 -3.77
C LEU A 199 -11.41 16.91 -4.99
N VAL A 200 -10.89 15.96 -5.74
CA VAL A 200 -10.16 16.20 -6.99
C VAL A 200 -11.09 16.83 -8.02
N SER A 201 -12.33 16.35 -8.13
CA SER A 201 -13.35 16.93 -9.03
C SER A 201 -13.73 18.36 -8.66
N LEU A 202 -13.84 18.65 -7.35
CA LEU A 202 -14.19 19.99 -6.84
C LEU A 202 -13.05 21.01 -6.94
N THR A 203 -11.80 20.55 -6.79
CA THR A 203 -10.62 21.43 -6.66
C THR A 203 -9.76 21.46 -7.91
N GLY A 204 -9.88 20.46 -8.79
CA GLY A 204 -9.00 20.25 -9.95
C GLY A 204 -7.60 19.77 -9.59
N TYR A 205 -7.30 19.50 -8.31
CA TYR A 205 -5.95 19.18 -7.83
C TYR A 205 -5.73 17.67 -7.78
N TYR A 206 -5.21 17.11 -8.87
CA TYR A 206 -5.12 15.67 -9.11
C TYR A 206 -4.11 14.97 -8.21
N GLU A 207 -3.08 15.69 -7.74
CA GLU A 207 -2.02 15.20 -6.87
C GLU A 207 -2.53 14.69 -5.52
N LEU A 208 -3.76 15.04 -5.12
CA LEU A 208 -4.39 14.52 -3.92
C LEU A 208 -4.49 13.00 -3.90
N TRP A 209 -4.65 12.35 -5.06
CA TRP A 209 -4.62 10.90 -5.16
C TRP A 209 -3.30 10.32 -4.64
N TRP A 210 -2.20 10.94 -5.03
CA TRP A 210 -0.85 10.48 -4.70
C TRP A 210 -0.48 10.79 -3.26
N VAL A 211 -0.83 11.98 -2.79
CA VAL A 211 -0.70 12.36 -1.37
C VAL A 211 -1.46 11.37 -0.50
N PHE A 212 -2.72 11.08 -0.84
CA PHE A 212 -3.57 10.16 -0.12
C PHE A 212 -3.01 8.74 -0.06
N LEU A 213 -2.69 8.14 -1.21
CA LEU A 213 -2.21 6.76 -1.29
C LEU A 213 -0.92 6.55 -0.49
N ILE A 214 0.02 7.48 -0.62
CA ILE A 214 1.28 7.41 0.11
C ILE A 214 1.03 7.60 1.61
N SER A 215 0.17 8.55 2.02
CA SER A 215 -0.17 8.76 3.43
C SER A 215 -0.85 7.56 4.08
N VAL A 216 -1.76 6.89 3.38
CA VAL A 216 -2.37 5.63 3.84
C VAL A 216 -1.29 4.57 4.09
N GLY A 217 -0.32 4.44 3.18
CA GLY A 217 0.80 3.51 3.39
C GLY A 217 1.71 3.89 4.56
N LEU A 218 1.95 5.18 4.78
CA LEU A 218 2.75 5.68 5.90
C LEU A 218 2.09 5.44 7.26
N GLY A 219 0.76 5.51 7.36
CA GLY A 219 0.03 5.21 8.59
C GLY A 219 0.31 3.82 9.15
N GLY A 220 0.50 2.83 8.25
CA GLY A 220 0.84 1.45 8.58
C GLY A 220 2.14 1.24 9.40
N ILE A 221 2.97 2.28 9.51
CA ILE A 221 4.26 2.28 10.23
C ILE A 221 4.10 2.65 11.71
N ALA A 222 3.11 3.49 12.03
CA ALA A 222 2.99 4.11 13.34
C ALA A 222 2.59 3.12 14.45
N THR A 223 1.72 2.15 14.14
CA THR A 223 1.25 1.15 15.11
C THR A 223 1.34 -0.27 14.56
N PRO A 224 1.51 -1.30 15.41
CA PRO A 224 1.49 -2.70 14.98
C PRO A 224 0.16 -3.12 14.35
N ILE A 225 -0.96 -2.54 14.77
CA ILE A 225 -2.31 -2.97 14.36
C ILE A 225 -2.70 -2.33 13.01
N ALA A 226 -2.07 -1.21 12.64
CA ALA A 226 -2.36 -0.48 11.40
C ALA A 226 -2.09 -1.27 10.11
N SER A 227 -1.25 -2.31 10.16
CA SER A 227 -1.04 -3.17 9.00
C SER A 227 -0.68 -4.60 9.37
N VAL A 228 -1.10 -5.54 8.53
CA VAL A 228 -0.81 -6.98 8.69
C VAL A 228 0.69 -7.26 8.82
N PRO A 229 1.62 -6.69 8.00
CA PRO A 229 3.05 -6.94 8.16
C PRO A 229 3.60 -6.47 9.51
N SER A 230 3.18 -5.29 9.99
CA SER A 230 3.57 -4.77 11.29
C SER A 230 3.05 -5.65 12.42
N LEU A 231 1.82 -6.13 12.32
CA LEU A 231 1.20 -7.02 13.31
C LEU A 231 1.92 -8.37 13.38
N LEU A 232 2.17 -8.99 12.22
CA LEU A 232 2.86 -10.28 12.13
C LEU A 232 4.29 -10.20 12.67
N THR A 233 4.99 -9.12 12.35
CA THR A 233 6.35 -8.88 12.88
C THR A 233 6.30 -8.72 14.40
N TYR A 234 5.36 -7.93 14.91
CA TYR A 234 5.18 -7.74 16.34
C TYR A 234 4.83 -9.05 17.05
N SER A 235 3.88 -9.85 16.53
CA SER A 235 3.50 -11.12 17.14
C SER A 235 4.66 -12.12 17.15
N ALA A 236 5.45 -12.19 16.07
CA ALA A 236 6.59 -13.10 15.98
C ALA A 236 7.76 -12.72 16.91
N LEU A 237 7.90 -11.44 17.24
CA LEU A 237 8.96 -10.94 18.13
C LEU A 237 8.54 -10.93 19.59
N ARG A 238 7.26 -10.69 19.89
CA ARG A 238 6.73 -10.64 21.27
C ARG A 238 6.91 -11.96 22.03
N ASP A 239 6.91 -13.09 21.32
CA ASP A 239 7.13 -14.41 21.92
C ASP A 239 8.62 -14.66 22.24
N LYS A 240 9.54 -13.91 21.63
CA LYS A 240 11.00 -14.10 21.72
C LYS A 240 11.72 -13.04 22.55
N PHE A 241 11.14 -11.85 22.65
CA PHE A 241 11.69 -10.70 23.35
C PHE A 241 10.60 -10.07 24.21
N GLU A 242 10.96 -9.50 25.37
CA GLU A 242 10.05 -8.70 26.21
C GLU A 242 9.73 -7.34 25.56
N PHE A 243 9.19 -7.38 24.34
CA PHE A 243 8.95 -6.23 23.50
C PHE A 243 7.52 -5.74 23.69
N LYS A 244 7.35 -4.57 24.31
CA LYS A 244 6.02 -4.03 24.61
C LYS A 244 5.46 -3.26 23.42
N PHE A 245 4.14 -3.29 23.27
CA PHE A 245 3.41 -2.53 22.26
C PHE A 245 3.82 -1.04 22.22
N LEU A 246 3.96 -0.41 23.38
CA LEU A 246 4.34 1.00 23.49
C LEU A 246 5.75 1.29 22.99
N ASP A 247 6.67 0.33 23.08
CA ASP A 247 8.05 0.52 22.62
C ASP A 247 8.12 0.50 21.10
N PHE A 248 7.33 -0.38 20.45
CA PHE A 248 7.11 -0.32 19.01
C PHE A 248 6.51 1.02 18.59
N MET A 249 5.41 1.41 19.26
CA MET A 249 4.65 2.59 18.87
C MET A 249 5.44 3.89 19.02
N LYS A 250 6.31 4.01 20.04
CA LYS A 250 7.18 5.18 20.18
C LYS A 250 8.11 5.35 18.98
N ILE A 251 8.76 4.27 18.55
CA ILE A 251 9.66 4.30 17.39
C ILE A 251 8.85 4.50 16.11
N GLY A 252 7.74 3.77 15.96
CA GLY A 252 6.82 3.88 14.83
C GLY A 252 6.31 5.31 14.63
N LEU A 253 5.90 6.00 15.71
CA LEU A 253 5.44 7.38 15.68
C LEU A 253 6.55 8.36 15.25
N ILE A 254 7.78 8.19 15.74
CA ILE A 254 8.91 9.03 15.32
C ILE A 254 9.15 8.89 13.81
N VAL A 255 9.22 7.64 13.32
CA VAL A 255 9.40 7.36 11.89
C VAL A 255 8.23 7.92 11.08
N TRP A 256 6.99 7.68 11.52
CA TRP A 256 5.78 8.17 10.88
C TRP A 256 5.76 9.70 10.75
N VAL A 257 6.03 10.45 11.83
CA VAL A 257 6.09 11.92 11.80
C VAL A 257 7.11 12.41 10.77
N ILE A 258 8.32 11.83 10.75
CA ILE A 258 9.38 12.24 9.83
C ILE A 258 8.96 11.99 8.37
N LEU A 259 8.40 10.81 8.09
CA LEU A 259 8.02 10.44 6.71
C LEU A 259 6.81 11.23 6.23
N THR A 260 5.79 11.43 7.07
CA THR A 260 4.61 12.24 6.74
C THR A 260 5.00 13.70 6.52
N LEU A 261 5.90 14.24 7.35
CA LEU A 261 6.44 15.59 7.15
C LEU A 261 7.23 15.69 5.84
N SER A 262 8.05 14.69 5.52
CA SER A 262 8.83 14.65 4.28
C SER A 262 7.93 14.61 3.05
N LEU A 263 6.87 13.81 3.08
CA LEU A 263 5.83 13.77 2.05
C LEU A 263 5.16 15.14 1.87
N ASN A 264 4.75 15.75 2.98
CA ASN A 264 4.09 17.04 2.94
C ASN A 264 5.01 18.11 2.33
N LEU A 265 6.26 18.19 2.80
CA LEU A 265 7.24 19.14 2.24
C LEU A 265 7.50 18.91 0.76
N TYR A 266 7.56 17.66 0.29
CA TYR A 266 7.73 17.35 -1.13
C TYR A 266 6.63 18.00 -1.99
N TYR A 267 5.35 17.84 -1.60
CA TYR A 267 4.22 18.41 -2.35
C TYR A 267 4.00 19.90 -2.11
N LEU A 268 4.54 20.47 -1.03
CA LEU A 268 4.51 21.92 -0.82
C LEU A 268 5.57 22.67 -1.65
N LEU A 269 6.61 21.97 -2.10
CA LEU A 269 7.71 22.55 -2.89
C LEU A 269 7.53 22.37 -4.40
N LEU A 270 6.50 21.63 -4.82
CA LEU A 270 6.10 21.40 -6.21
C LEU A 270 5.09 22.46 -6.65
#